data_AF-S9NTH0-F1
#
_entry.id   AF-S9NTH0-F1
#
_cell.length_a   1.000
_cell.length_b   1.000
_cell.length_c   1.000
_cell.angle_alpha   90.00
_cell.angle_beta   90.00
_cell.angle_gamma   90.00
#
_symmetry.space_group_name_H-M   'P 1'
#
loop_
_entity.id
_entity.type
_entity.pdbx_description
1 polymer ?
#
loop_
_entity_poly.entity_id
_entity_poly.type
_entity_poly.pdbx_seq_one_letter_code
_entity_poly.pdbx_strand_id
1 'polypeptide(L)'
;MKPNADATQALLSLCEDKKRWNQELNAAAVRKLVAEGADVNARGQYGLTPLHLTVRAPYTKTEPLPGVDVVRALIEAGGDVNARDDHARTPLLQAVPNEDDATHERRALELFQVLRAAGAKVPSDVKDGRAGAFAWTCPSIYTELLDAGAAIDVRDDNQQTPLHRAAARGRAPIVEILLARGAEVNAIDGLGRTPLGVALREQKKPWVKANNRTAGFNAVAKVLERAGGKPSVHYERRDDPFAPFPVDGAAVRAALSKHGKFRFEFEVDSAQEVATGLHSYGEPAESLARLTALRDVLGVPPNSLRLAGPLTLKSAFFHHGDLEVGGDLHIHRPFAVTGNLLVHGVVNDNGNDSLVNVLGDVKCHALYTDGEFSVAGDIEARDVVLGYYNDHILTASTIKARVVIEDEHSTDASVEAEHHFDLDTYSQGYGEGVPEQLRELFVDEVLRVEDEEARLDNGALFDRIRKGLPVFRK
;
A
#
# COMPACT_ATOMS: atom_id res chain seq x y z
N MET A 1 13.77 7.76 39.67
CA MET A 1 13.24 9.14 39.78
C MET A 1 12.21 9.30 38.67
N LYS A 2 11.03 9.92 38.92
CA LYS A 2 10.05 10.11 37.84
C LYS A 2 10.61 11.13 36.82
N PRO A 3 10.41 10.94 35.51
CA PRO A 3 10.86 11.90 34.51
C PRO A 3 10.32 13.30 34.77
N ASN A 4 11.15 14.31 34.51
CA ASN A 4 10.74 15.70 34.52
C ASN A 4 10.06 16.03 33.18
N ALA A 5 8.75 16.28 33.20
CA ALA A 5 7.95 16.50 32.00
C ALA A 5 8.42 17.72 31.20
N ASP A 6 8.80 18.82 31.87
CA ASP A 6 9.24 20.05 31.21
C ASP A 6 10.60 19.84 30.52
N ALA A 7 11.55 19.18 31.20
CA ALA A 7 12.84 18.85 30.62
C ALA A 7 12.72 17.85 29.46
N THR A 8 11.79 16.90 29.56
CA THR A 8 11.47 15.93 28.50
C THR A 8 10.90 16.61 27.26
N GLN A 9 9.92 17.51 27.45
CA GLN A 9 9.33 18.27 26.36
C GLN A 9 10.35 19.23 25.71
N ALA A 10 11.23 19.84 26.51
CA ALA A 10 12.31 20.68 26.01
C ALA A 10 13.32 19.88 25.15
N LEU A 11 13.68 18.66 25.57
CA LEU A 11 14.55 17.77 24.79
C LEU A 11 13.88 17.37 23.46
N LEU A 12 12.63 16.92 23.50
CA LEU A 12 11.88 16.57 22.28
C LEU A 12 11.77 17.75 21.32
N SER A 13 11.33 18.91 21.82
CA SER A 13 11.19 20.12 21.01
C SER A 13 12.52 20.54 20.36
N LEU A 14 13.64 20.42 21.09
CA LEU A 14 14.95 20.73 20.56
C LEU A 14 15.39 19.74 19.46
N CYS A 15 15.05 18.46 19.61
CA CYS A 15 15.29 17.44 18.59
C CYS A 15 14.35 17.55 17.39
N GLU A 16 13.12 18.04 17.55
CA GLU A 16 12.13 18.18 16.46
C GLU A 16 12.37 19.43 15.59
N ASP A 17 12.80 20.54 16.20
CA ASP A 17 12.95 21.81 15.49
C ASP A 17 14.33 21.93 14.83
N LYS A 18 14.39 21.55 13.55
CA LYS A 18 15.60 21.65 12.72
C LYS A 18 16.23 23.04 12.69
N LYS A 19 15.45 24.12 12.84
CA LYS A 19 15.99 25.49 12.80
C LYS A 19 16.92 25.77 13.97
N ARG A 20 16.71 25.09 15.10
CA ARG A 20 17.47 25.25 16.33
C ARG A 20 18.73 24.39 16.36
N TRP A 21 18.88 23.44 15.44
CA TRP A 21 19.94 22.43 15.53
C TRP A 21 21.36 23.00 15.55
N ASN A 22 21.66 23.95 14.65
CA ASN A 22 23.00 24.54 14.54
C ASN A 22 23.38 25.43 15.74
N GLN A 23 22.41 25.96 16.47
CA GLN A 23 22.63 26.97 17.52
C GLN A 23 22.46 26.40 18.92
N GLU A 24 21.50 25.49 19.09
CA GLU A 24 21.02 25.05 20.41
C GLU A 24 21.20 23.55 20.65
N LEU A 25 21.11 22.71 19.60
CA LEU A 25 21.24 21.25 19.76
C LEU A 25 22.70 20.82 19.70
N ASN A 26 23.31 20.64 20.86
CA ASN A 26 24.66 20.11 21.02
C ASN A 26 24.73 19.13 22.21
N ALA A 27 25.82 18.38 22.31
CA ALA A 27 25.99 17.39 23.37
C ALA A 27 25.85 17.97 24.80
N ALA A 28 26.27 19.22 25.03
CA ALA A 28 26.15 19.85 26.35
C ALA A 28 24.69 20.17 26.71
N ALA A 29 23.90 20.64 25.75
CA ALA A 29 22.47 20.88 25.93
C ALA A 29 21.72 19.58 26.27
N VAL A 30 22.03 18.48 25.57
CA VAL A 30 21.46 17.16 25.87
C VAL A 30 21.81 16.73 27.30
N ARG A 31 23.10 16.75 27.67
CA ARG A 31 23.55 16.35 29.02
C ARG A 31 22.89 17.18 30.12
N LYS A 32 22.70 18.48 29.89
CA LYS A 32 22.01 19.37 30.83
C LYS A 32 20.56 18.94 31.04
N LEU A 33 19.80 18.75 29.96
CA LEU A 33 18.38 18.35 30.05
C LEU A 33 18.22 16.97 30.70
N VAL A 34 19.12 16.03 30.39
CA VAL A 34 19.16 14.72 31.05
C VAL A 34 19.44 14.85 32.55
N ALA A 35 20.39 15.71 32.95
CA ALA A 35 20.67 15.99 34.37
C ALA A 35 19.48 16.64 35.09
N GLU A 36 18.64 17.41 34.38
CA GLU A 36 17.38 17.97 34.87
C GLU A 36 16.23 16.94 34.91
N GLY A 37 16.48 15.71 34.45
CA GLY A 37 15.55 14.59 34.53
C GLY A 37 14.73 14.33 33.25
N ALA A 38 15.18 14.82 32.09
CA ALA A 38 14.52 14.52 30.81
C ALA A 38 14.51 13.01 30.48
N ASP A 39 13.38 12.49 30.01
CA ASP A 39 13.30 11.14 29.44
C ASP A 39 13.84 11.13 28.01
N VAL A 40 15.01 10.52 27.82
CA VAL A 40 15.68 10.38 26.51
C VAL A 40 14.97 9.42 25.56
N ASN A 41 13.99 8.65 26.06
CA ASN A 41 13.21 7.69 25.30
C ASN A 41 11.75 8.14 25.09
N ALA A 42 11.42 9.38 25.46
CA ALA A 42 10.10 9.93 25.24
C ALA A 42 9.72 9.88 23.75
N ARG A 43 8.44 9.59 23.48
CA ARG A 43 7.90 9.47 22.13
C ARG A 43 7.18 10.75 21.76
N GLY A 44 7.64 11.41 20.70
CA GLY A 44 6.98 12.55 20.07
C GLY A 44 6.01 12.11 18.97
N GLN A 45 5.87 12.95 17.96
CA GLN A 45 5.01 12.66 16.80
C GLN A 45 5.50 11.42 16.04
N TYR A 46 4.57 10.58 15.57
CA TYR A 46 4.85 9.30 14.88
C TYR A 46 5.66 8.30 15.72
N GLY A 47 5.65 8.46 17.04
CA GLY A 47 6.37 7.57 17.94
C GLY A 47 7.88 7.75 17.92
N LEU A 48 8.38 8.86 17.36
CA LEU A 48 9.81 9.13 17.23
C LEU A 48 10.40 9.52 18.59
N THR A 49 11.56 8.94 18.91
CA THR A 49 12.37 9.32 20.09
C THR A 49 13.41 10.39 19.72
N PRO A 50 14.02 11.08 20.69
CA PRO A 50 15.17 11.97 20.43
C PRO A 50 16.26 11.32 19.56
N LEU A 51 16.52 10.04 19.77
CA LEU A 51 17.51 9.30 18.98
C LEU A 51 17.05 9.08 17.53
N HIS A 52 15.77 8.78 17.27
CA HIS A 52 15.24 8.74 15.91
C HIS A 52 15.39 10.09 15.19
N LEU A 53 15.07 11.19 15.88
CA LEU A 53 15.06 12.53 15.28
C LEU A 53 16.46 12.99 14.86
N THR A 54 17.47 12.66 15.67
CA THR A 54 18.84 13.18 15.50
C THR A 54 19.69 12.42 14.48
N VAL A 55 19.36 11.16 14.21
CA VAL A 55 20.08 10.32 13.24
C VAL A 55 19.56 10.46 11.82
N ARG A 56 18.36 11.02 11.63
CA ARG A 56 17.70 11.13 10.33
C ARG A 56 18.59 11.76 9.26
N ALA A 57 18.49 11.19 8.06
CA ALA A 57 18.97 11.86 6.86
C ALA A 57 18.12 13.10 6.56
N PRO A 58 18.71 14.15 5.98
CA PRO A 58 17.94 15.31 5.59
C PRO A 58 17.05 15.01 4.39
N TYR A 59 15.97 15.77 4.25
CA TYR A 59 15.13 15.76 3.05
C TYR A 59 15.72 16.59 1.91
N THR A 60 16.53 17.60 2.23
CA THR A 60 17.20 18.45 1.23
C THR A 60 18.65 18.68 1.62
N LYS A 61 19.51 18.95 0.63
CA LYS A 61 20.96 19.14 0.83
C LYS A 61 21.33 20.30 1.77
N THR A 62 20.40 21.21 2.03
CA THR A 62 20.63 22.40 2.85
C THR A 62 20.04 22.30 4.25
N GLU A 63 19.32 21.22 4.57
CA GLU A 63 18.82 21.03 5.93
C GLU A 63 20.00 20.88 6.91
N PRO A 64 19.98 21.61 8.05
CA PRO A 64 20.97 21.39 9.10
C PRO A 64 20.85 19.96 9.62
N LEU A 65 21.95 19.41 10.13
CA LEU A 65 21.99 18.08 10.72
C LEU A 65 22.67 18.14 12.08
N PRO A 66 22.20 17.38 13.10
CA PRO A 66 22.85 17.35 14.40
C PRO A 66 24.20 16.67 14.25
N GLY A 67 25.17 17.16 15.03
CA GLY A 67 26.47 16.52 15.15
C GLY A 67 26.35 15.11 15.73
N VAL A 68 27.26 14.22 15.33
CA VAL A 68 27.30 12.83 15.82
C VAL A 68 27.56 12.78 17.33
N ASP A 69 28.16 13.82 17.91
CA ASP A 69 28.32 14.01 19.35
C ASP A 69 27.00 14.12 20.11
N VAL A 70 25.95 14.70 19.50
CA VAL A 70 24.58 14.72 20.06
C VAL A 70 24.04 13.31 20.18
N VAL A 71 24.21 12.49 19.13
CA VAL A 71 23.78 11.09 19.09
C VAL A 71 24.52 10.28 20.16
N ARG A 72 25.84 10.47 20.29
CA ARG A 72 26.63 9.84 21.36
C ARG A 72 26.14 10.24 22.75
N ALA A 73 25.85 11.52 22.98
CA ALA A 73 25.34 11.99 24.26
C ALA A 73 23.97 11.36 24.62
N LEU A 74 23.08 11.19 23.64
CA LEU A 74 21.79 10.50 23.84
C LEU A 74 21.98 9.01 24.17
N ILE A 75 22.91 8.32 23.49
CA ILE A 75 23.23 6.91 23.77
C ILE A 75 23.84 6.76 25.17
N GLU A 76 24.81 7.61 25.52
CA GLU A 76 25.45 7.63 26.86
C GLU A 76 24.44 7.88 27.98
N ALA A 77 23.37 8.64 27.69
CA ALA A 77 22.28 8.91 28.61
C ALA A 77 21.22 7.77 28.68
N GLY A 78 21.43 6.65 27.97
CA GLY A 78 20.51 5.50 27.99
C GLY A 78 19.41 5.55 26.92
N GLY A 79 19.62 6.30 25.83
CA GLY A 79 18.74 6.27 24.66
C GLY A 79 18.68 4.87 24.04
N ASP A 80 17.46 4.36 23.85
CA ASP A 80 17.21 3.05 23.28
C ASP A 80 17.49 3.06 21.76
N VAL A 81 18.63 2.50 21.39
CA VAL A 81 19.09 2.37 20.00
C VAL A 81 18.24 1.40 19.16
N ASN A 82 17.33 0.65 19.79
CA ASN A 82 16.43 -0.30 19.15
C ASN A 82 14.94 0.07 19.30
N ALA A 83 14.64 1.26 19.83
CA ALA A 83 13.26 1.75 19.91
C ALA A 83 12.60 1.74 18.53
N ARG A 84 11.30 1.42 18.46
CA ARG A 84 10.52 1.39 17.21
C ARG A 84 9.58 2.59 17.11
N ASP A 85 9.65 3.33 16.01
CA ASP A 85 8.64 4.35 15.65
C ASP A 85 7.29 3.70 15.26
N ASP A 86 6.28 4.49 14.94
CA ASP A 86 4.95 3.99 14.54
C ASP A 86 4.96 3.27 13.17
N HIS A 87 6.08 3.34 12.44
CA HIS A 87 6.35 2.58 11.22
C HIS A 87 7.27 1.37 11.48
N ALA A 88 7.46 1.00 12.75
CA ALA A 88 8.34 -0.08 13.20
C ALA A 88 9.83 0.11 12.85
N ARG A 89 10.27 1.32 12.52
CA ARG A 89 11.68 1.62 12.19
C ARG A 89 12.49 1.91 13.45
N THR A 90 13.74 1.49 13.45
CA THR A 90 14.72 1.81 14.50
C THR A 90 15.53 3.05 14.13
N PRO A 91 16.26 3.69 15.08
CA PRO A 91 17.20 4.76 14.78
C PRO A 91 18.23 4.39 13.70
N LEU A 92 18.71 3.14 13.69
CA LEU A 92 19.63 2.65 12.66
C LEU A 92 19.03 2.77 11.25
N LEU A 93 17.76 2.42 11.08
CA LEU A 93 17.08 2.52 9.78
C LEU A 93 16.75 3.96 9.39
N GLN A 94 16.51 4.85 10.36
CA GLN A 94 16.32 6.28 10.12
C GLN A 94 17.60 6.98 9.62
N ALA A 95 18.77 6.43 9.95
CA ALA A 95 20.07 6.96 9.52
C ALA A 95 20.38 6.69 8.04
N VAL A 96 19.58 5.87 7.36
CA VAL A 96 19.76 5.56 5.94
C VAL A 96 19.35 6.78 5.10
N PRO A 97 20.23 7.27 4.19
CA PRO A 97 19.91 8.39 3.32
C PRO A 97 18.93 8.00 2.21
N ASN A 98 18.08 8.95 1.83
CA ASN A 98 17.15 8.81 0.70
C ASN A 98 17.76 9.24 -0.65
N GLU A 99 19.01 9.70 -0.65
CA GLU A 99 19.73 10.16 -1.84
C GLU A 99 21.17 9.65 -1.85
N ASP A 100 21.70 9.50 -3.06
CA ASP A 100 23.07 9.08 -3.32
C ASP A 100 24.01 10.30 -3.31
N ASP A 101 24.33 10.79 -2.11
CA ASP A 101 25.21 11.94 -1.89
C ASP A 101 26.36 11.59 -0.94
N ALA A 102 27.60 11.86 -1.37
CA ALA A 102 28.81 11.43 -0.67
C ALA A 102 28.96 12.05 0.74
N THR A 103 28.40 13.24 0.97
CA THR A 103 28.47 13.90 2.29
C THR A 103 27.51 13.22 3.26
N HIS A 104 26.29 12.95 2.81
CA HIS A 104 25.28 12.24 3.60
C HIS A 104 25.66 10.78 3.84
N GLU A 105 26.27 10.12 2.85
CA GLU A 105 26.82 8.77 2.99
C GLU A 105 27.88 8.70 4.09
N ARG A 106 28.83 9.64 4.12
CA ARG A 106 29.88 9.65 5.15
C ARG A 106 29.29 9.77 6.56
N ARG A 107 28.34 10.69 6.74
CA ARG A 107 27.64 10.87 8.03
C ARG A 107 26.84 9.61 8.38
N ALA A 108 26.10 9.05 7.44
CA ALA A 108 25.31 7.85 7.65
C ALA A 108 26.21 6.69 8.09
N LEU A 109 27.36 6.48 7.43
CA LEU A 109 28.33 5.45 7.83
C LEU A 109 28.85 5.65 9.25
N GLU A 110 29.17 6.89 9.62
CA GLU A 110 29.59 7.21 10.99
C GLU A 110 28.48 6.91 12.01
N LEU A 111 27.23 7.31 11.72
CA LEU A 111 26.08 7.02 12.57
C LEU A 111 25.82 5.52 12.69
N PHE A 112 25.95 4.77 11.59
CA PHE A 112 25.84 3.31 11.60
C PHE A 112 26.86 2.69 12.54
N GLN A 113 28.13 3.10 12.46
CA GLN A 113 29.17 2.60 13.35
C GLN A 113 28.88 2.93 14.82
N VAL A 114 28.43 4.15 15.12
CA VAL A 114 28.08 4.58 16.49
C VAL A 114 26.91 3.77 17.04
N LEU A 115 25.84 3.64 16.28
CA LEU A 115 24.64 2.91 16.69
C LEU A 115 24.94 1.41 16.84
N ARG A 116 25.68 0.81 15.91
CA ARG A 116 26.08 -0.61 15.99
C ARG A 116 26.99 -0.88 17.19
N ALA A 117 27.95 -0.01 17.47
CA ALA A 117 28.80 -0.13 18.66
C ALA A 117 28.00 -0.06 19.96
N ALA A 118 26.87 0.65 19.95
CA ALA A 118 25.91 0.72 21.06
C ALA A 118 24.88 -0.43 21.08
N GLY A 119 24.97 -1.40 20.17
CA GLY A 119 24.09 -2.58 20.13
C GLY A 119 22.82 -2.41 19.30
N ALA A 120 22.77 -1.43 18.39
CA ALA A 120 21.66 -1.31 17.44
C ALA A 120 21.61 -2.52 16.50
N LYS A 121 20.40 -3.03 16.25
CA LYS A 121 20.13 -4.17 15.37
C LYS A 121 19.25 -3.73 14.21
N VAL A 122 19.41 -4.41 13.08
CA VAL A 122 18.40 -4.35 12.01
C VAL A 122 17.28 -5.32 12.37
N PRO A 123 16.02 -4.87 12.45
CA PRO A 123 14.91 -5.78 12.64
C PRO A 123 14.80 -6.78 11.49
N SER A 124 14.51 -8.05 11.80
CA SER A 124 14.36 -9.09 10.78
C SER A 124 13.10 -8.91 9.91
N ASP A 125 12.15 -8.11 10.38
CA ASP A 125 10.84 -7.85 9.79
C ASP A 125 10.75 -6.53 9.02
N VAL A 126 11.89 -5.85 8.77
CA VAL A 126 11.89 -4.60 7.97
C VAL A 126 11.42 -4.90 6.56
N LYS A 127 10.16 -4.59 6.28
CA LYS A 127 9.61 -4.60 4.93
C LYS A 127 10.21 -3.43 4.14
N ASP A 128 10.79 -3.70 2.98
CA ASP A 128 11.27 -2.67 2.05
C ASP A 128 10.06 -2.00 1.34
N GLY A 129 9.22 -1.32 2.11
CA GLY A 129 8.04 -0.59 1.63
C GLY A 129 8.38 0.79 1.05
N ARG A 130 7.38 1.66 0.92
CA ARG A 130 7.52 3.04 0.35
C ARG A 130 8.57 3.93 1.04
N ALA A 131 9.02 3.57 2.25
CA ALA A 131 10.05 4.29 3.02
C ALA A 131 11.26 3.39 3.40
N GLY A 132 11.47 2.26 2.71
CA GLY A 132 12.43 1.23 3.08
C GLY A 132 13.89 1.64 2.88
N ALA A 133 14.74 1.19 3.81
CA ALA A 133 16.18 1.42 3.89
C ALA A 133 17.00 0.96 2.66
N PHE A 134 16.38 0.31 1.67
CA PHE A 134 17.07 -0.46 0.64
C PHE A 134 16.82 0.06 -0.78
N ALA A 135 15.70 0.76 -1.03
CA ALA A 135 15.34 1.19 -2.39
C ALA A 135 16.17 2.37 -2.93
N TRP A 136 16.68 3.24 -2.04
CA TRP A 136 17.31 4.52 -2.41
C TRP A 136 18.72 4.74 -1.83
N THR A 137 19.24 3.77 -1.08
CA THR A 137 20.52 3.92 -0.39
C THR A 137 21.72 3.62 -1.29
N CYS A 138 22.91 4.00 -0.83
CA CYS A 138 24.17 3.75 -1.50
C CYS A 138 24.72 2.34 -1.20
N PRO A 139 25.63 1.79 -2.04
CA PRO A 139 26.20 0.46 -1.86
C PRO A 139 26.87 0.21 -0.50
N SER A 140 27.54 1.22 0.05
CA SER A 140 28.25 1.11 1.33
C SER A 140 27.28 0.91 2.50
N ILE A 141 26.23 1.74 2.58
CA ILE A 141 25.20 1.62 3.63
C ILE A 141 24.40 0.31 3.45
N TYR A 142 24.14 -0.09 2.21
CA TYR A 142 23.48 -1.37 1.95
C TYR A 142 24.29 -2.56 2.49
N THR A 143 25.61 -2.53 2.26
CA THR A 143 26.54 -3.54 2.77
C THR A 143 26.51 -3.59 4.29
N GLU A 144 26.56 -2.44 4.96
CA GLU A 144 26.45 -2.35 6.41
C GLU A 144 25.13 -2.92 6.96
N LEU A 145 24.01 -2.66 6.28
CA LEU A 145 22.72 -3.21 6.67
C LEU A 145 22.71 -4.75 6.61
N LEU A 146 23.23 -5.34 5.52
CA LEU A 146 23.33 -6.79 5.39
C LEU A 146 24.30 -7.38 6.43
N ASP A 147 25.44 -6.73 6.69
CA ASP A 147 26.41 -7.15 7.71
C ASP A 147 25.85 -7.01 9.14
N ALA A 148 24.86 -6.15 9.33
CA ALA A 148 24.10 -6.01 10.57
C ALA A 148 22.92 -7.00 10.68
N GLY A 149 22.78 -7.92 9.72
CA GLY A 149 21.79 -9.00 9.74
C GLY A 149 20.45 -8.67 9.07
N ALA A 150 20.40 -7.65 8.21
CA ALA A 150 19.23 -7.41 7.38
C ALA A 150 18.89 -8.66 6.53
N ALA A 151 17.61 -9.02 6.48
CA ALA A 151 17.15 -10.19 5.73
C ALA A 151 17.29 -9.97 4.22
N ILE A 152 17.93 -10.92 3.54
CA ILE A 152 18.27 -10.81 2.11
C ILE A 152 17.04 -10.86 1.19
N ASP A 153 16.03 -11.66 1.55
CA ASP A 153 14.82 -11.93 0.75
C ASP A 153 13.53 -11.55 1.48
N VAL A 154 13.57 -10.55 2.37
CA VAL A 154 12.37 -10.02 3.02
C VAL A 154 11.36 -9.52 1.99
N ARG A 155 10.10 -9.85 2.17
CA ARG A 155 9.02 -9.47 1.25
C ARG A 155 8.24 -8.30 1.78
N ASP A 156 8.03 -7.30 0.93
CA ASP A 156 7.12 -6.19 1.22
C ASP A 156 5.64 -6.56 0.97
N ASP A 157 4.74 -5.59 1.09
CA ASP A 157 3.31 -5.82 0.92
C ASP A 157 2.90 -6.19 -0.53
N ASN A 158 3.77 -5.99 -1.52
CA ASN A 158 3.61 -6.48 -2.89
C ASN A 158 4.33 -7.82 -3.12
N GLN A 159 4.78 -8.45 -2.04
CA GLN A 159 5.63 -9.64 -2.03
C GLN A 159 6.96 -9.47 -2.77
N GLN A 160 7.43 -8.22 -2.98
CA GLN A 160 8.70 -7.94 -3.65
C GLN A 160 9.87 -8.12 -2.67
N THR A 161 10.92 -8.80 -3.12
CA THR A 161 12.20 -8.89 -2.40
C THR A 161 13.06 -7.64 -2.64
N PRO A 162 14.12 -7.39 -1.84
CA PRO A 162 15.01 -6.26 -2.10
C PRO A 162 15.65 -6.31 -3.50
N LEU A 163 15.84 -7.52 -4.05
CA LEU A 163 16.33 -7.70 -5.43
C LEU A 163 15.34 -7.17 -6.46
N HIS A 164 14.03 -7.38 -6.28
CA HIS A 164 12.99 -6.77 -7.13
C HIS A 164 13.03 -5.25 -7.04
N ARG A 165 13.16 -4.69 -5.83
CA ARG A 165 13.18 -3.23 -5.62
C ARG A 165 14.42 -2.59 -6.24
N ALA A 166 15.59 -3.17 -6.05
CA ALA A 166 16.83 -2.71 -6.70
C ALA A 166 16.73 -2.77 -8.23
N ALA A 167 16.14 -3.85 -8.75
CA ALA A 167 15.91 -4.04 -10.17
C ALA A 167 14.92 -3.01 -10.75
N ALA A 168 13.80 -2.75 -10.06
CA ALA A 168 12.80 -1.74 -10.44
C ALA A 168 13.36 -0.31 -10.47
N ARG A 169 14.46 -0.05 -9.76
CA ARG A 169 15.13 1.26 -9.72
C ARG A 169 16.34 1.37 -10.65
N GLY A 170 16.73 0.28 -11.32
CA GLY A 170 17.91 0.26 -12.18
C GLY A 170 19.23 0.41 -11.39
N ARG A 171 19.30 -0.09 -10.15
CA ARG A 171 20.46 0.06 -9.24
C ARG A 171 21.40 -1.15 -9.32
N ALA A 172 22.18 -1.24 -10.41
CA ALA A 172 23.09 -2.37 -10.65
C ALA A 172 24.06 -2.69 -9.48
N PRO A 173 24.70 -1.70 -8.82
CA PRO A 173 25.59 -2.00 -7.69
C PRO A 173 24.90 -2.70 -6.51
N ILE A 174 23.63 -2.35 -6.23
CA ILE A 174 22.84 -3.00 -5.17
C ILE A 174 22.43 -4.41 -5.59
N VAL A 175 22.06 -4.60 -6.86
CA VAL A 175 21.79 -5.93 -7.44
C VAL A 175 23.01 -6.84 -7.31
N GLU A 176 24.22 -6.34 -7.63
CA GLU A 176 25.47 -7.10 -7.48
C GLU A 176 25.73 -7.50 -6.02
N ILE A 177 25.55 -6.59 -5.07
CA ILE A 177 25.69 -6.89 -3.63
C ILE A 177 24.71 -7.98 -3.21
N LEU A 178 23.43 -7.85 -3.56
CA LEU A 178 22.39 -8.80 -3.19
C LEU A 178 22.68 -10.21 -3.73
N LEU A 179 23.06 -10.32 -5.00
CA LEU A 179 23.42 -11.59 -5.62
C LEU A 179 24.68 -12.20 -4.99
N ALA A 180 25.69 -11.38 -4.70
CA ALA A 180 26.91 -11.82 -4.01
C ALA A 180 26.62 -12.34 -2.58
N ARG A 181 25.51 -11.91 -1.97
CA ARG A 181 25.05 -12.32 -0.64
C ARG A 181 23.99 -13.43 -0.70
N GLY A 182 23.74 -14.00 -1.87
CA GLY A 182 22.89 -15.18 -2.05
C GLY A 182 21.40 -14.88 -2.19
N ALA A 183 21.00 -13.67 -2.60
CA ALA A 183 19.61 -13.36 -2.92
C ALA A 183 19.07 -14.29 -4.03
N GLU A 184 17.83 -14.74 -3.89
CA GLU A 184 17.19 -15.62 -4.87
C GLU A 184 16.92 -14.86 -6.19
N VAL A 185 17.72 -15.17 -7.22
CA VAL A 185 17.76 -14.44 -8.50
C VAL A 185 16.43 -14.50 -9.26
N ASN A 186 15.67 -15.59 -9.11
CA ASN A 186 14.41 -15.84 -9.79
C ASN A 186 13.20 -15.85 -8.83
N ALA A 187 13.30 -15.16 -7.69
CA ALA A 187 12.17 -15.00 -6.78
C ALA A 187 10.97 -14.40 -7.52
N ILE A 188 9.75 -14.85 -7.25
CA ILE A 188 8.52 -14.28 -7.82
C ILE A 188 7.88 -13.32 -6.83
N ASP A 189 7.43 -12.14 -7.28
CA ASP A 189 6.64 -11.20 -6.48
C ASP A 189 5.13 -11.51 -6.49
N GLY A 190 4.30 -10.64 -5.91
CA GLY A 190 2.85 -10.86 -5.77
C GLY A 190 2.08 -10.81 -7.10
N LEU A 191 2.75 -10.38 -8.18
CA LEU A 191 2.23 -10.45 -9.55
C LEU A 191 2.93 -11.55 -10.36
N GLY A 192 3.67 -12.46 -9.73
CA GLY A 192 4.35 -13.56 -10.40
C GLY A 192 5.58 -13.14 -11.22
N ARG A 193 6.11 -11.93 -11.02
CA ARG A 193 7.23 -11.41 -11.81
C ARG A 193 8.56 -11.71 -11.14
N THR A 194 9.61 -11.92 -11.93
CA THR A 194 10.99 -12.00 -11.44
C THR A 194 11.64 -10.61 -11.33
N PRO A 195 12.79 -10.46 -10.64
CA PRO A 195 13.54 -9.21 -10.63
C PRO A 195 13.91 -8.72 -12.04
N LEU A 196 14.31 -9.64 -12.94
CA LEU A 196 14.63 -9.28 -14.32
C LEU A 196 13.37 -8.87 -15.09
N GLY A 197 12.27 -9.59 -14.92
CA GLY A 197 10.97 -9.23 -15.50
C GLY A 197 10.49 -7.84 -15.07
N VAL A 198 10.72 -7.47 -13.81
CA VAL A 198 10.44 -6.12 -13.28
C VAL A 198 11.35 -5.06 -13.90
N ALA A 199 12.67 -5.29 -13.96
CA ALA A 199 13.61 -4.34 -14.56
C ALA A 199 13.28 -4.02 -16.02
N LEU A 200 12.98 -5.04 -16.82
CA LEU A 200 12.64 -4.89 -18.24
C LEU A 200 11.34 -4.10 -18.44
N ARG A 201 10.34 -4.32 -17.57
CA ARG A 201 9.08 -3.56 -17.57
C ARG A 201 9.29 -2.09 -17.21
N GLU A 202 9.98 -1.83 -16.11
CA GLU A 202 10.27 -0.46 -15.65
C GLU A 202 11.08 0.32 -16.70
N GLN A 203 12.07 -0.33 -17.33
CA GLN A 203 12.91 0.25 -18.37
C GLN A 203 12.12 0.90 -19.50
N LYS A 204 10.97 0.32 -19.88
CA LYS A 204 10.15 0.80 -20.99
C LYS A 204 9.24 1.96 -20.63
N LYS A 205 9.08 2.30 -19.35
CA LYS A 205 8.21 3.41 -18.95
C LYS A 205 8.73 4.75 -19.51
N PRO A 206 7.85 5.64 -20.00
CA PRO A 206 8.26 6.89 -20.64
C PRO A 206 9.19 7.75 -19.78
N TRP A 207 8.96 7.80 -18.46
CA TRP A 207 9.77 8.58 -17.53
C TRP A 207 11.21 8.08 -17.41
N VAL A 208 11.50 6.80 -17.64
CA VAL A 208 12.88 6.27 -17.61
C VAL A 208 13.72 6.89 -18.71
N LYS A 209 13.15 6.97 -19.92
CA LYS A 209 13.78 7.63 -21.06
C LYS A 209 13.87 9.14 -20.84
N ALA A 210 12.79 9.77 -20.38
CA ALA A 210 12.75 11.22 -20.13
C ALA A 210 13.81 11.69 -19.11
N ASN A 211 14.16 10.83 -18.14
CA ASN A 211 15.15 11.12 -17.10
C ASN A 211 16.53 10.48 -17.38
N ASN A 212 16.78 9.99 -18.60
CA ASN A 212 18.05 9.37 -19.00
C ASN A 212 18.51 8.21 -18.08
N ARG A 213 17.57 7.41 -17.57
CA ARG A 213 17.86 6.31 -16.61
C ARG A 213 18.06 4.95 -17.26
N THR A 214 17.90 4.85 -18.59
CA THR A 214 17.98 3.59 -19.34
C THR A 214 19.28 2.81 -19.11
N ALA A 215 20.41 3.50 -18.96
CA ALA A 215 21.71 2.87 -18.73
C ALA A 215 21.74 2.02 -17.45
N GLY A 216 21.11 2.49 -16.36
CA GLY A 216 21.03 1.75 -15.10
C GLY A 216 20.24 0.46 -15.23
N PHE A 217 19.11 0.50 -15.95
CA PHE A 217 18.31 -0.69 -16.24
C PHE A 217 19.03 -1.70 -17.14
N ASN A 218 19.75 -1.23 -18.17
CA ASN A 218 20.59 -2.10 -19.01
C ASN A 218 21.67 -2.81 -18.18
N ALA A 219 22.32 -2.09 -17.25
CA ALA A 219 23.31 -2.68 -16.37
C ALA A 219 22.69 -3.73 -15.44
N VAL A 220 21.54 -3.43 -14.83
CA VAL A 220 20.77 -4.39 -14.01
C VAL A 220 20.42 -5.65 -14.80
N ALA A 221 19.86 -5.50 -16.01
CA ALA A 221 19.46 -6.63 -16.84
C ALA A 221 20.66 -7.55 -17.10
N LYS A 222 21.79 -6.97 -17.51
CA LYS A 222 23.03 -7.71 -17.77
C LYS A 222 23.55 -8.45 -16.53
N VAL A 223 23.48 -7.85 -15.35
CA VAL A 223 23.92 -8.49 -14.09
C VAL A 223 23.00 -9.66 -13.74
N LEU A 224 21.68 -9.46 -13.81
CA LEU A 224 20.70 -10.51 -13.52
C LEU A 224 20.82 -11.68 -14.50
N GLU A 225 20.93 -11.41 -15.80
CA GLU A 225 21.13 -12.45 -16.83
C GLU A 225 22.39 -13.29 -16.56
N ARG A 226 23.52 -12.63 -16.22
CA ARG A 226 24.77 -13.33 -15.87
C ARG A 226 24.62 -14.22 -14.63
N ALA A 227 23.76 -13.84 -13.70
CA ALA A 227 23.45 -14.62 -12.51
C ALA A 227 22.39 -15.71 -12.75
N GLY A 228 21.95 -15.93 -14.00
CA GLY A 228 20.92 -16.93 -14.33
C GLY A 228 19.49 -16.45 -14.11
N GLY A 229 19.30 -15.12 -13.95
CA GLY A 229 18.00 -14.48 -13.89
C GLY A 229 17.25 -14.60 -15.22
N LYS A 230 15.97 -14.90 -15.15
CA LYS A 230 15.08 -15.05 -16.31
C LYS A 230 14.01 -13.97 -16.31
N PRO A 231 13.61 -13.42 -17.48
CA PRO A 231 12.53 -12.43 -17.56
C PRO A 231 11.18 -12.93 -17.00
N SER A 232 10.99 -14.24 -17.05
CA SER A 232 9.84 -14.99 -16.56
C SER A 232 10.32 -16.38 -16.11
N VAL A 233 9.64 -16.96 -15.12
CA VAL A 233 9.79 -18.35 -14.73
C VAL A 233 8.41 -18.97 -14.58
N HIS A 234 8.27 -20.22 -15.01
CA HIS A 234 7.10 -21.00 -14.67
C HIS A 234 7.10 -21.29 -13.15
N TYR A 235 5.94 -21.18 -12.53
CA TYR A 235 5.75 -21.51 -11.12
C TYR A 235 4.43 -22.25 -10.94
N GLU A 236 4.41 -23.15 -9.97
CA GLU A 236 3.24 -23.98 -9.70
C GLU A 236 2.19 -23.18 -8.92
N ARG A 237 0.91 -23.55 -9.12
CA ARG A 237 -0.19 -23.04 -8.32
C ARG A 237 0.05 -23.45 -6.87
N ARG A 238 -0.10 -22.49 -5.95
CA ARG A 238 -0.02 -22.74 -4.51
C ARG A 238 -1.43 -22.71 -3.90
N ASP A 239 -1.59 -23.37 -2.76
CA ASP A 239 -2.84 -23.33 -1.97
C ASP A 239 -3.00 -22.01 -1.20
N ASP A 240 -1.94 -21.21 -1.11
CA ASP A 240 -2.00 -19.86 -0.55
C ASP A 240 -2.86 -18.96 -1.45
N PRO A 241 -3.99 -18.42 -0.97
CA PRO A 241 -4.88 -17.59 -1.76
C PRO A 241 -4.28 -16.24 -2.18
N PHE A 242 -3.16 -15.84 -1.56
CA PHE A 242 -2.45 -14.60 -1.90
C PHE A 242 -1.21 -14.84 -2.77
N ALA A 243 -0.90 -16.11 -3.08
CA ALA A 243 0.14 -16.40 -4.06
C ALA A 243 -0.33 -16.02 -5.48
N PRO A 244 0.61 -15.62 -6.36
CA PRO A 244 0.30 -15.46 -7.77
C PRO A 244 -0.37 -16.72 -8.34
N PHE A 245 -1.41 -16.53 -9.13
CA PHE A 245 -2.14 -17.60 -9.79
C PHE A 245 -1.52 -17.77 -11.18
N PRO A 246 -0.82 -18.89 -11.47
CA PRO A 246 -0.12 -19.06 -12.73
C PRO A 246 -1.08 -19.16 -13.90
N VAL A 247 -0.68 -18.61 -15.05
CA VAL A 247 -1.45 -18.67 -16.31
C VAL A 247 -0.55 -19.05 -17.48
N ASP A 248 -1.14 -19.64 -18.52
CA ASP A 248 -0.47 -19.74 -19.82
C ASP A 248 -0.55 -18.36 -20.51
N GLY A 249 0.55 -17.63 -20.45
CA GLY A 249 0.64 -16.29 -21.03
C GLY A 249 0.33 -16.24 -22.53
N ALA A 250 0.65 -17.30 -23.30
CA ALA A 250 0.36 -17.35 -24.72
C ALA A 250 -1.15 -17.55 -24.97
N ALA A 251 -1.79 -18.45 -24.22
CA ALA A 251 -3.24 -18.65 -24.28
C ALA A 251 -4.00 -17.38 -23.88
N VAL A 252 -3.56 -16.71 -22.80
CA VAL A 252 -4.11 -15.43 -22.34
C VAL A 252 -3.96 -14.34 -23.41
N ARG A 253 -2.76 -14.17 -23.99
CA ARG A 253 -2.54 -13.20 -25.08
C ARG A 253 -3.42 -13.49 -26.30
N ALA A 254 -3.56 -14.76 -26.68
CA ALA A 254 -4.41 -15.16 -27.79
C ALA A 254 -5.89 -14.86 -27.52
N ALA A 255 -6.40 -15.16 -26.32
CA ALA A 255 -7.76 -14.86 -25.91
C ALA A 255 -8.03 -13.35 -25.93
N LEU A 256 -7.13 -12.55 -25.35
CA LEU A 256 -7.31 -11.12 -25.17
C LEU A 256 -7.04 -10.29 -26.43
N SER A 257 -6.30 -10.83 -27.40
CA SER A 257 -6.07 -10.19 -28.71
C SER A 257 -7.37 -9.86 -29.46
N LYS A 258 -8.44 -10.60 -29.19
CA LYS A 258 -9.78 -10.39 -29.76
C LYS A 258 -10.46 -9.12 -29.23
N HIS A 259 -9.97 -8.57 -28.12
CA HIS A 259 -10.57 -7.42 -27.44
C HIS A 259 -9.87 -6.08 -27.76
N GLY A 260 -9.05 -6.03 -28.82
CA GLY A 260 -8.61 -4.80 -29.53
C GLY A 260 -7.64 -3.87 -28.78
N LYS A 261 -7.98 -3.45 -27.56
CA LYS A 261 -7.26 -2.46 -26.73
C LYS A 261 -6.37 -3.09 -25.65
N PHE A 262 -6.57 -4.37 -25.32
CA PHE A 262 -5.81 -5.03 -24.26
C PHE A 262 -4.63 -5.81 -24.84
N ARG A 263 -3.43 -5.23 -24.76
CA ARG A 263 -2.18 -5.85 -25.23
C ARG A 263 -1.13 -5.75 -24.15
N PHE A 264 -0.57 -6.89 -23.77
CA PHE A 264 0.62 -6.91 -22.94
C PHE A 264 1.86 -6.73 -23.80
N GLU A 265 2.67 -5.74 -23.45
CA GLU A 265 3.97 -5.52 -24.08
C GLU A 265 5.02 -6.58 -23.66
N PHE A 266 4.71 -7.33 -22.61
CA PHE A 266 5.53 -8.36 -22.01
C PHE A 266 4.73 -9.65 -21.85
N GLU A 267 5.44 -10.75 -21.64
CA GLU A 267 4.82 -11.99 -21.25
C GLU A 267 4.20 -11.86 -19.85
N VAL A 268 2.93 -12.25 -19.72
CA VAL A 268 2.21 -12.31 -18.43
C VAL A 268 2.19 -13.74 -17.94
N ASP A 269 2.56 -13.92 -16.68
CA ASP A 269 2.70 -15.24 -16.06
C ASP A 269 1.78 -15.44 -14.88
N SER A 270 1.04 -14.39 -14.46
CA SER A 270 0.03 -14.49 -13.40
C SER A 270 -1.32 -13.86 -13.78
N ALA A 271 -2.39 -14.39 -13.21
CA ALA A 271 -3.73 -13.82 -13.34
C ALA A 271 -3.84 -12.48 -12.60
N GLN A 272 -3.09 -12.27 -11.51
CA GLN A 272 -3.04 -10.99 -10.79
C GLN A 272 -2.42 -9.89 -11.67
N GLU A 273 -1.37 -10.20 -12.44
CA GLU A 273 -0.80 -9.25 -13.41
C GLU A 273 -1.83 -8.90 -14.48
N VAL A 274 -2.57 -9.89 -14.98
CA VAL A 274 -3.68 -9.65 -15.92
C VAL A 274 -4.75 -8.76 -15.29
N ALA A 275 -5.18 -9.08 -14.07
CA ALA A 275 -6.18 -8.34 -13.30
C ALA A 275 -5.77 -6.87 -13.09
N THR A 276 -4.48 -6.60 -12.82
CA THR A 276 -3.99 -5.21 -12.68
C THR A 276 -4.08 -4.40 -13.96
N GLY A 277 -4.08 -5.07 -15.11
CA GLY A 277 -4.24 -4.43 -16.41
C GLY A 277 -5.70 -4.29 -16.83
N LEU A 278 -6.66 -4.92 -16.14
CA LEU A 278 -8.07 -4.88 -16.54
C LEU A 278 -8.71 -3.49 -16.46
N HIS A 279 -7.97 -2.50 -15.97
CA HIS A 279 -8.42 -1.12 -15.91
C HIS A 279 -8.92 -0.66 -17.27
N SER A 280 -10.14 -0.13 -17.26
CA SER A 280 -10.74 0.48 -18.43
C SER A 280 -10.72 1.99 -18.20
N TYR A 281 -9.86 2.71 -18.92
CA TYR A 281 -10.17 4.10 -19.27
C TYR A 281 -11.32 4.16 -20.31
N GLY A 282 -12.31 3.27 -20.21
CA GLY A 282 -13.33 2.93 -21.21
C GLY A 282 -14.51 2.14 -20.58
N GLU A 283 -15.42 1.58 -21.39
CA GLU A 283 -16.67 0.98 -20.90
C GLU A 283 -16.46 -0.27 -20.00
N PRO A 284 -17.16 -0.39 -18.85
CA PRO A 284 -17.11 -1.53 -17.92
C PRO A 284 -17.35 -2.91 -18.56
N ALA A 285 -18.14 -2.97 -19.64
CA ALA A 285 -18.34 -4.20 -20.38
C ALA A 285 -17.02 -4.78 -20.94
N GLU A 286 -16.03 -3.94 -21.23
CA GLU A 286 -14.72 -4.40 -21.72
C GLU A 286 -13.91 -5.11 -20.64
N SER A 287 -13.91 -4.66 -19.37
CA SER A 287 -13.15 -5.28 -18.28
C SER A 287 -13.69 -6.67 -17.94
N LEU A 288 -15.02 -6.80 -17.81
CA LEU A 288 -15.72 -8.07 -17.57
C LEU A 288 -15.54 -9.06 -18.74
N ALA A 289 -15.57 -8.58 -19.98
CA ALA A 289 -15.31 -9.42 -21.15
C ALA A 289 -13.87 -9.97 -21.15
N ARG A 290 -12.88 -9.15 -20.75
CA ARG A 290 -11.48 -9.59 -20.61
C ARG A 290 -11.32 -10.58 -19.46
N LEU A 291 -11.98 -10.35 -18.32
CA LEU A 291 -11.97 -11.29 -17.20
C LEU A 291 -12.62 -12.63 -17.58
N THR A 292 -13.69 -12.60 -18.37
CA THR A 292 -14.33 -13.79 -18.96
C THR A 292 -13.36 -14.53 -19.89
N ALA A 293 -12.69 -13.81 -20.79
CA ALA A 293 -11.71 -14.39 -21.69
C ALA A 293 -10.53 -15.04 -20.93
N LEU A 294 -10.09 -14.42 -19.82
CA LEU A 294 -9.10 -15.01 -18.91
C LEU A 294 -9.64 -16.30 -18.28
N ARG A 295 -10.82 -16.26 -17.66
CA ARG A 295 -11.48 -17.42 -17.03
C ARG A 295 -11.51 -18.63 -17.97
N ASP A 296 -11.88 -18.40 -19.24
CA ASP A 296 -12.06 -19.45 -20.23
C ASP A 296 -10.75 -20.14 -20.65
N VAL A 297 -9.58 -19.56 -20.33
CA VAL A 297 -8.25 -20.11 -20.67
C VAL A 297 -7.40 -20.55 -19.47
N LEU A 298 -7.89 -20.46 -18.22
CA LEU A 298 -7.09 -20.80 -17.04
C LEU A 298 -6.68 -22.28 -16.96
N GLY A 299 -7.32 -23.17 -17.73
CA GLY A 299 -6.95 -24.59 -17.82
C GLY A 299 -7.12 -25.38 -16.51
N VAL A 300 -7.64 -24.74 -15.46
CA VAL A 300 -7.94 -25.33 -14.15
C VAL A 300 -9.39 -25.03 -13.79
N PRO A 301 -10.09 -25.94 -13.08
CA PRO A 301 -11.48 -25.71 -12.71
C PRO A 301 -11.60 -24.63 -11.63
N PRO A 302 -12.72 -23.86 -11.60
CA PRO A 302 -13.01 -22.93 -10.53
C PRO A 302 -13.24 -23.67 -9.22
N ASN A 303 -12.90 -23.04 -8.09
CA ASN A 303 -13.18 -23.55 -6.76
C ASN A 303 -13.71 -22.45 -5.82
N SER A 304 -14.40 -22.86 -4.75
CA SER A 304 -14.85 -21.93 -3.72
C SER A 304 -13.77 -21.76 -2.66
N LEU A 305 -13.45 -20.52 -2.31
CA LEU A 305 -12.49 -20.14 -1.28
C LEU A 305 -13.20 -19.39 -0.15
N ARG A 306 -12.94 -19.78 1.10
CA ARG A 306 -13.48 -19.12 2.30
C ARG A 306 -12.38 -18.56 3.17
N LEU A 307 -12.43 -17.26 3.45
CA LEU A 307 -11.51 -16.54 4.33
C LEU A 307 -12.26 -16.17 5.62
N ALA A 308 -11.76 -16.61 6.77
CA ALA A 308 -12.54 -16.63 8.01
C ALA A 308 -12.79 -15.26 8.69
N GLY A 309 -12.06 -14.21 8.33
CA GLY A 309 -12.12 -12.92 9.01
C GLY A 309 -12.15 -11.73 8.04
N PRO A 310 -12.14 -10.49 8.57
CA PRO A 310 -12.02 -9.31 7.74
C PRO A 310 -10.71 -9.34 6.96
N LEU A 311 -10.74 -8.82 5.74
CA LEU A 311 -9.64 -8.83 4.80
C LEU A 311 -9.33 -7.40 4.34
N THR A 312 -8.06 -7.01 4.42
CA THR A 312 -7.56 -5.78 3.81
C THR A 312 -6.55 -6.12 2.72
N LEU A 313 -6.93 -5.86 1.47
CA LEU A 313 -6.12 -6.16 0.31
C LEU A 313 -5.24 -4.96 -0.05
N LYS A 314 -3.94 -5.12 0.21
CA LYS A 314 -2.90 -4.12 -0.10
C LYS A 314 -2.08 -4.46 -1.34
N SER A 315 -2.33 -5.61 -1.94
CA SER A 315 -1.78 -6.10 -3.21
C SER A 315 -2.91 -6.51 -4.15
N ALA A 316 -2.61 -6.67 -5.44
CA ALA A 316 -3.60 -7.20 -6.37
C ALA A 316 -4.04 -8.61 -5.95
N PHE A 317 -5.33 -8.90 -6.13
CA PHE A 317 -5.95 -10.16 -5.75
C PHE A 317 -6.72 -10.73 -6.94
N PHE A 318 -6.56 -12.04 -7.16
CA PHE A 318 -7.29 -12.77 -8.16
C PHE A 318 -7.71 -14.12 -7.59
N HIS A 319 -8.98 -14.48 -7.78
CA HIS A 319 -9.47 -15.82 -7.46
C HIS A 319 -10.31 -16.40 -8.61
N HIS A 320 -10.10 -17.70 -8.88
CA HIS A 320 -10.86 -18.43 -9.89
C HIS A 320 -11.95 -19.29 -9.23
N GLY A 321 -13.19 -18.79 -9.27
CA GLY A 321 -14.37 -19.41 -8.66
C GLY A 321 -15.00 -18.49 -7.61
N ASP A 322 -15.74 -19.05 -6.67
CA ASP A 322 -16.45 -18.27 -5.65
C ASP A 322 -15.52 -17.87 -4.50
N LEU A 323 -15.72 -16.68 -3.95
CA LEU A 323 -15.00 -16.16 -2.78
C LEU A 323 -15.98 -15.80 -1.66
N GLU A 324 -15.74 -16.31 -0.46
CA GLU A 324 -16.44 -15.94 0.77
C GLU A 324 -15.47 -15.27 1.76
N VAL A 325 -15.81 -14.08 2.26
CA VAL A 325 -15.06 -13.32 3.27
C VAL A 325 -15.90 -13.18 4.54
N GLY A 326 -15.41 -13.73 5.65
CA GLY A 326 -16.12 -13.82 6.94
C GLY A 326 -16.30 -12.52 7.71
N GLY A 327 -15.86 -11.38 7.16
CA GLY A 327 -15.97 -10.06 7.78
C GLY A 327 -15.95 -8.96 6.72
N ASP A 328 -15.42 -7.79 7.07
CA ASP A 328 -15.26 -6.67 6.13
C ASP A 328 -14.22 -6.99 5.04
N LEU A 329 -14.45 -6.50 3.82
CA LEU A 329 -13.52 -6.58 2.70
C LEU A 329 -13.10 -5.15 2.31
N HIS A 330 -11.84 -4.80 2.61
CA HIS A 330 -11.23 -3.54 2.23
C HIS A 330 -10.35 -3.74 1.00
N ILE A 331 -10.69 -3.07 -0.10
CA ILE A 331 -10.01 -3.18 -1.38
C ILE A 331 -9.25 -1.88 -1.65
N HIS A 332 -7.92 -1.97 -1.74
CA HIS A 332 -7.06 -0.83 -2.09
C HIS A 332 -6.26 -1.04 -3.37
N ARG A 333 -6.46 -2.19 -4.03
CA ARG A 333 -5.71 -2.66 -5.18
C ARG A 333 -6.62 -3.47 -6.09
N PRO A 334 -6.20 -3.72 -7.35
CA PRO A 334 -7.00 -4.51 -8.29
C PRO A 334 -7.45 -5.84 -7.68
N PHE A 335 -8.74 -6.12 -7.79
CA PHE A 335 -9.43 -7.26 -7.25
C PHE A 335 -10.27 -7.89 -8.36
N ALA A 336 -10.08 -9.18 -8.60
CA ALA A 336 -10.85 -9.91 -9.59
C ALA A 336 -11.28 -11.28 -9.09
N VAL A 337 -12.55 -11.62 -9.29
CA VAL A 337 -13.14 -12.92 -8.94
C VAL A 337 -13.96 -13.41 -10.12
N THR A 338 -13.70 -14.63 -10.58
CA THR A 338 -14.42 -15.18 -11.74
C THR A 338 -15.75 -15.86 -11.40
N GLY A 339 -16.10 -15.96 -10.12
CA GLY A 339 -17.38 -16.48 -9.61
C GLY A 339 -18.08 -15.46 -8.72
N ASN A 340 -18.86 -15.95 -7.75
CA ASN A 340 -19.59 -15.10 -6.81
C ASN A 340 -18.70 -14.57 -5.69
N LEU A 341 -19.03 -13.39 -5.18
CA LEU A 341 -18.41 -12.78 -4.02
C LEU A 341 -19.43 -12.66 -2.88
N LEU A 342 -19.20 -13.38 -1.78
CA LEU A 342 -19.96 -13.24 -0.54
C LEU A 342 -19.10 -12.58 0.53
N VAL A 343 -19.53 -11.45 1.06
CA VAL A 343 -18.85 -10.74 2.16
C VAL A 343 -19.83 -10.61 3.32
N HIS A 344 -19.50 -11.18 4.48
CA HIS A 344 -20.40 -11.13 5.64
C HIS A 344 -20.47 -9.74 6.29
N GLY A 345 -19.48 -8.87 6.02
CA GLY A 345 -19.43 -7.49 6.50
C GLY A 345 -19.57 -6.47 5.37
N VAL A 346 -18.86 -5.35 5.53
CA VAL A 346 -18.85 -4.24 4.58
C VAL A 346 -17.82 -4.49 3.46
N VAL A 347 -18.25 -4.36 2.20
CA VAL A 347 -17.33 -4.17 1.06
C VAL A 347 -16.97 -2.70 0.99
N ASN A 348 -15.69 -2.38 1.08
CA ASN A 348 -15.18 -1.02 1.03
C ASN A 348 -14.09 -0.94 -0.02
N ASP A 349 -14.44 -0.40 -1.18
CA ASP A 349 -13.53 -0.07 -2.26
C ASP A 349 -13.20 1.42 -2.20
N ASN A 350 -11.99 1.75 -1.73
CA ASN A 350 -11.60 3.14 -1.46
C ASN A 350 -10.13 3.45 -1.75
N GLY A 351 -9.53 2.69 -2.67
CA GLY A 351 -8.14 2.89 -3.07
C GLY A 351 -8.07 3.67 -4.37
N ASN A 352 -7.23 4.70 -4.45
CA ASN A 352 -7.01 5.43 -5.72
C ASN A 352 -6.60 4.54 -6.92
N ASP A 353 -6.10 3.32 -6.66
CA ASP A 353 -5.69 2.34 -7.67
C ASP A 353 -6.56 1.06 -7.61
N SER A 354 -7.69 1.08 -6.89
CA SER A 354 -8.57 -0.07 -6.80
C SER A 354 -9.38 -0.24 -8.08
N LEU A 355 -9.64 -1.50 -8.40
CA LEU A 355 -10.34 -1.92 -9.61
C LEU A 355 -11.01 -3.24 -9.25
N VAL A 356 -12.33 -3.28 -9.20
CA VAL A 356 -13.08 -4.44 -8.76
C VAL A 356 -13.80 -5.06 -9.95
N ASN A 357 -13.52 -6.33 -10.23
CA ASN A 357 -14.20 -7.09 -11.27
C ASN A 357 -14.74 -8.42 -10.73
N VAL A 358 -16.04 -8.62 -10.79
CA VAL A 358 -16.70 -9.85 -10.34
C VAL A 358 -17.58 -10.39 -11.46
N LEU A 359 -17.33 -11.63 -11.91
CA LEU A 359 -18.14 -12.24 -12.97
C LEU A 359 -19.45 -12.86 -12.47
N GLY A 360 -19.58 -13.12 -11.17
CA GLY A 360 -20.82 -13.60 -10.55
C GLY A 360 -21.57 -12.48 -9.83
N ASP A 361 -22.34 -12.86 -8.83
CA ASP A 361 -23.07 -11.94 -7.95
C ASP A 361 -22.19 -11.47 -6.79
N VAL A 362 -22.49 -10.28 -6.27
CA VAL A 362 -21.92 -9.76 -5.02
C VAL A 362 -23.00 -9.74 -3.96
N LYS A 363 -22.78 -10.41 -2.83
CA LYS A 363 -23.64 -10.32 -1.64
C LYS A 363 -22.86 -9.76 -0.46
N CYS A 364 -23.40 -8.73 0.17
CA CYS A 364 -22.74 -8.09 1.31
C CYS A 364 -23.72 -7.53 2.35
N HIS A 365 -23.18 -7.11 3.50
CA HIS A 365 -23.98 -6.32 4.44
C HIS A 365 -24.19 -4.91 3.86
N ALA A 366 -23.11 -4.23 3.51
CA ALA A 366 -23.14 -2.92 2.85
C ALA A 366 -21.96 -2.78 1.89
N LEU A 367 -22.11 -1.94 0.87
CA LEU A 367 -21.10 -1.66 -0.13
C LEU A 367 -20.79 -0.16 -0.17
N TYR A 368 -19.51 0.18 -0.11
CA TYR A 368 -18.99 1.49 -0.45
C TYR A 368 -18.00 1.34 -1.60
N THR A 369 -18.12 2.19 -2.62
CA THR A 369 -17.12 2.30 -3.69
C THR A 369 -16.90 3.76 -4.09
N ASP A 370 -15.63 4.16 -4.23
CA ASP A 370 -15.21 5.39 -4.93
C ASP A 370 -14.39 5.11 -6.20
N GLY A 371 -14.22 3.82 -6.55
CA GLY A 371 -13.42 3.32 -7.65
C GLY A 371 -14.25 2.61 -8.72
N GLU A 372 -13.55 2.05 -9.72
CA GLU A 372 -14.14 1.28 -10.82
C GLU A 372 -14.59 -0.09 -10.29
N PHE A 373 -15.90 -0.34 -10.26
CA PHE A 373 -16.49 -1.54 -9.65
C PHE A 373 -17.46 -2.20 -10.62
N SER A 374 -17.01 -3.23 -11.32
CA SER A 374 -17.78 -3.94 -12.33
C SER A 374 -18.22 -5.33 -11.84
N VAL A 375 -19.52 -5.55 -11.82
CA VAL A 375 -20.16 -6.83 -11.48
C VAL A 375 -20.98 -7.28 -12.69
N ALA A 376 -20.78 -8.50 -13.16
CA ALA A 376 -21.59 -9.03 -14.27
C ALA A 376 -22.99 -9.45 -13.81
N GLY A 377 -23.13 -9.93 -12.56
CA GLY A 377 -24.39 -10.33 -11.94
C GLY A 377 -25.04 -9.22 -11.11
N ASP A 378 -25.78 -9.62 -10.08
CA ASP A 378 -26.47 -8.72 -9.16
C ASP A 378 -25.56 -8.30 -7.99
N ILE A 379 -25.81 -7.10 -7.46
CA ILE A 379 -25.32 -6.65 -6.15
C ILE A 379 -26.49 -6.71 -5.18
N GLU A 380 -26.37 -7.53 -4.12
CA GLU A 380 -27.32 -7.60 -3.02
C GLU A 380 -26.65 -7.15 -1.73
N ALA A 381 -26.97 -5.94 -1.27
CA ALA A 381 -26.56 -5.44 0.05
C ALA A 381 -27.74 -5.48 1.01
N ARG A 382 -27.50 -5.87 2.27
CA ARG A 382 -28.55 -5.87 3.29
C ARG A 382 -29.06 -4.47 3.61
N ASP A 383 -28.13 -3.53 3.81
CA ASP A 383 -28.45 -2.22 4.36
C ASP A 383 -28.20 -1.11 3.32
N VAL A 384 -26.95 -0.85 2.94
CA VAL A 384 -26.61 0.33 2.12
C VAL A 384 -25.69 -0.05 0.96
N VAL A 385 -25.97 0.50 -0.22
CA VAL A 385 -25.00 0.64 -1.31
C VAL A 385 -24.72 2.13 -1.50
N LEU A 386 -23.44 2.51 -1.45
CA LEU A 386 -22.98 3.88 -1.68
C LEU A 386 -21.89 3.91 -2.75
N GLY A 387 -22.21 4.43 -3.94
CA GLY A 387 -21.25 4.72 -4.99
C GLY A 387 -20.92 6.21 -5.04
N TYR A 388 -19.64 6.58 -5.08
CA TYR A 388 -19.18 7.97 -5.03
C TYR A 388 -18.29 8.37 -6.22
N TYR A 389 -18.44 9.61 -6.68
CA TYR A 389 -17.86 10.21 -7.89
C TYR A 389 -16.34 10.41 -7.87
N ASN A 390 -15.64 9.86 -8.88
CA ASN A 390 -14.27 10.20 -9.30
C ASN A 390 -13.95 9.63 -10.72
N ASP A 391 -14.79 9.91 -11.74
CA ASP A 391 -14.60 9.41 -13.12
C ASP A 391 -14.62 7.86 -13.25
N HIS A 392 -15.25 7.17 -12.29
CA HIS A 392 -15.32 5.71 -12.21
C HIS A 392 -16.77 5.22 -12.17
N ILE A 393 -17.02 4.04 -12.72
CA ILE A 393 -18.38 3.49 -12.88
C ILE A 393 -18.59 2.29 -11.95
N LEU A 394 -19.70 2.29 -11.22
CA LEU A 394 -20.29 1.13 -10.57
C LEU A 394 -21.25 0.46 -11.55
N THR A 395 -20.98 -0.78 -11.95
CA THR A 395 -21.81 -1.53 -12.91
C THR A 395 -22.29 -2.83 -12.30
N ALA A 396 -23.57 -3.14 -12.50
CA ALA A 396 -24.19 -4.40 -12.12
C ALA A 396 -25.42 -4.67 -13.00
N SER A 397 -25.93 -5.90 -13.01
CA SER A 397 -27.24 -6.18 -13.61
C SER A 397 -28.36 -5.50 -12.80
N THR A 398 -28.41 -5.74 -11.50
CA THR A 398 -29.33 -5.08 -10.57
C THR A 398 -28.64 -4.82 -9.23
N ILE A 399 -28.90 -3.66 -8.62
CA ILE A 399 -28.49 -3.30 -7.27
C ILE A 399 -29.73 -3.40 -6.36
N LYS A 400 -29.68 -4.31 -5.39
CA LYS A 400 -30.73 -4.52 -4.38
C LYS A 400 -30.20 -4.13 -3.01
N ALA A 401 -30.86 -3.18 -2.36
CA ALA A 401 -30.51 -2.77 -1.00
C ALA A 401 -31.68 -2.12 -0.28
N ARG A 402 -31.59 -1.96 1.05
CA ARG A 402 -32.54 -1.09 1.75
C ARG A 402 -32.40 0.36 1.29
N VAL A 403 -31.15 0.85 1.18
CA VAL A 403 -30.85 2.18 0.67
C VAL A 403 -29.77 2.12 -0.40
N VAL A 404 -30.00 2.78 -1.51
CA VAL A 404 -28.98 3.03 -2.55
C VAL A 404 -28.73 4.53 -2.62
N ILE A 405 -27.48 4.93 -2.47
CA ILE A 405 -27.01 6.30 -2.66
C ILE A 405 -25.95 6.25 -3.75
N GLU A 406 -26.20 6.86 -4.90
CA GLU A 406 -25.32 6.74 -6.06
C GLU A 406 -25.26 8.03 -6.83
N ASP A 407 -24.24 8.21 -7.64
CA ASP A 407 -24.18 9.29 -8.63
C ASP A 407 -24.71 8.73 -9.97
N GLU A 408 -25.79 9.32 -10.51
CA GLU A 408 -26.45 8.84 -11.74
C GLU A 408 -25.49 8.78 -12.94
N HIS A 409 -24.48 9.66 -12.99
CA HIS A 409 -23.48 9.65 -14.07
C HIS A 409 -22.42 8.55 -13.92
N SER A 410 -22.45 7.82 -12.81
CA SER A 410 -21.43 6.85 -12.41
C SER A 410 -22.00 5.46 -12.13
N THR A 411 -23.31 5.24 -12.24
CA THR A 411 -23.92 3.93 -11.99
C THR A 411 -24.66 3.39 -13.22
N ASP A 412 -24.28 2.19 -13.63
CA ASP A 412 -24.88 1.44 -14.75
C ASP A 412 -25.49 0.15 -14.23
N ALA A 413 -26.69 0.25 -13.65
CA ALA A 413 -27.46 -0.87 -13.12
C ALA A 413 -28.96 -0.55 -12.99
N SER A 414 -29.81 -1.58 -12.93
CA SER A 414 -31.18 -1.40 -12.43
C SER A 414 -31.17 -1.29 -10.90
N VAL A 415 -31.93 -0.37 -10.31
CA VAL A 415 -31.97 -0.19 -8.84
C VAL A 415 -33.30 -0.69 -8.26
N GLU A 416 -33.22 -1.59 -7.29
CA GLU A 416 -34.35 -2.10 -6.49
C GLU A 416 -34.08 -1.80 -5.01
N ALA A 417 -34.57 -0.66 -4.52
CA ALA A 417 -34.35 -0.23 -3.14
C ALA A 417 -35.60 0.31 -2.44
N GLU A 418 -35.65 0.22 -1.11
CA GLU A 418 -36.70 0.90 -0.33
C GLU A 418 -36.55 2.42 -0.46
N HIS A 419 -35.30 2.90 -0.46
CA HIS A 419 -34.95 4.29 -0.69
C HIS A 419 -33.78 4.39 -1.69
N HIS A 420 -33.90 5.27 -2.67
CA HIS A 420 -32.87 5.54 -3.68
C HIS A 420 -32.61 7.04 -3.75
N PHE A 421 -31.34 7.44 -3.56
CA PHE A 421 -30.89 8.81 -3.58
C PHE A 421 -29.80 8.98 -4.64
N ASP A 422 -30.01 9.93 -5.54
CA ASP A 422 -28.97 10.35 -6.48
C ASP A 422 -28.10 11.48 -5.87
N LEU A 423 -26.79 11.34 -5.95
CA LEU A 423 -25.78 12.23 -5.38
C LEU A 423 -25.77 13.61 -6.05
N ASP A 424 -26.11 13.71 -7.33
CA ASP A 424 -26.25 15.02 -7.99
C ASP A 424 -27.46 15.77 -7.42
N THR A 425 -28.58 15.07 -7.26
CA THR A 425 -29.77 15.60 -6.58
C THR A 425 -29.50 15.92 -5.11
N TYR A 426 -28.65 15.13 -4.45
CA TYR A 426 -28.30 15.22 -3.02
C TYR A 426 -27.28 16.32 -2.70
N SER A 427 -26.22 16.46 -3.50
CA SER A 427 -25.08 17.36 -3.25
C SER A 427 -25.37 18.80 -3.61
N GLN A 428 -26.29 19.02 -4.56
CA GLN A 428 -26.69 20.36 -4.98
C GLN A 428 -27.86 20.95 -4.16
N GLY A 429 -28.41 20.21 -3.18
CA GLY A 429 -29.54 20.70 -2.37
C GLY A 429 -30.85 20.85 -3.15
N TYR A 430 -31.01 20.19 -4.30
CA TYR A 430 -32.15 20.40 -5.21
C TYR A 430 -33.19 19.26 -5.23
N GLY A 431 -33.04 18.23 -4.41
CA GLY A 431 -34.17 17.40 -4.03
C GLY A 431 -34.93 18.03 -2.86
N GLU A 432 -36.14 18.53 -3.10
CA GLU A 432 -37.01 19.05 -2.03
C GLU A 432 -37.23 17.94 -0.98
N GLY A 433 -36.70 18.12 0.24
CA GLY A 433 -36.89 17.18 1.36
C GLY A 433 -35.81 16.11 1.57
N VAL A 434 -34.72 16.06 0.79
CA VAL A 434 -33.66 15.03 0.97
C VAL A 434 -33.02 15.09 2.37
N PRO A 435 -32.59 16.25 2.91
CA PRO A 435 -32.04 16.33 4.27
C PRO A 435 -33.05 15.86 5.33
N GLU A 436 -34.34 16.15 5.16
CA GLU A 436 -35.41 15.71 6.05
C GLU A 436 -35.59 14.20 5.98
N GLN A 437 -35.64 13.62 4.77
CA GLN A 437 -35.74 12.17 4.57
C GLN A 437 -34.55 11.42 5.19
N LEU A 438 -33.32 11.95 5.07
CA LEU A 438 -32.16 11.38 5.75
C LEU A 438 -32.28 11.45 7.26
N ARG A 439 -32.77 12.57 7.81
CA ARG A 439 -33.00 12.72 9.26
C ARG A 439 -34.08 11.77 9.76
N GLU A 440 -35.11 11.50 8.97
CA GLU A 440 -36.17 10.55 9.29
C GLU A 440 -35.68 9.10 9.21
N LEU A 441 -34.82 8.81 8.22
CA LEU A 441 -34.35 7.47 7.93
C LEU A 441 -33.17 7.05 8.81
N PHE A 442 -32.16 7.91 8.95
CA PHE A 442 -30.90 7.63 9.63
C PHE A 442 -30.84 8.20 11.06
N VAL A 443 -30.05 7.55 11.91
CA VAL A 443 -29.76 8.03 13.27
C VAL A 443 -28.87 9.28 13.25
N ASP A 444 -28.97 10.13 14.27
CA ASP A 444 -28.21 11.40 14.30
C ASP A 444 -26.70 11.19 14.29
N GLU A 445 -26.19 10.06 14.78
CA GLU A 445 -24.75 9.79 14.83
C GLU A 445 -24.09 9.50 13.47
N VAL A 446 -24.88 9.32 12.40
CA VAL A 446 -24.36 9.23 11.03
C VAL A 446 -24.63 10.51 10.24
N LEU A 447 -25.10 11.55 10.91
CA LEU A 447 -25.37 12.86 10.32
C LEU A 447 -24.40 13.89 10.91
N ARG A 448 -23.84 14.73 10.05
CA ARG A 448 -23.06 15.91 10.43
C ARG A 448 -23.78 17.17 9.97
N VAL A 449 -23.67 18.24 10.74
CA VAL A 449 -24.24 19.54 10.36
C VAL A 449 -23.16 20.35 9.64
N GLU A 450 -23.39 20.64 8.37
CA GLU A 450 -22.58 21.55 7.56
C GLU A 450 -23.50 22.63 6.99
N ASP A 451 -23.14 23.91 7.16
CA ASP A 451 -23.90 25.06 6.64
C ASP A 451 -25.41 25.03 6.98
N GLU A 452 -25.75 24.65 8.22
CA GLU A 452 -27.12 24.50 8.74
C GLU A 452 -27.93 23.30 8.16
N GLU A 453 -27.31 22.48 7.30
CA GLU A 453 -27.91 21.30 6.70
C GLU A 453 -27.30 20.00 7.26
N ALA A 454 -28.14 18.96 7.43
CA ALA A 454 -27.65 17.64 7.83
C ALA A 454 -27.18 16.87 6.61
N ARG A 455 -25.93 16.43 6.63
CA ARG A 455 -25.33 15.56 5.61
C ARG A 455 -24.94 14.23 6.23
N LEU A 456 -25.07 13.17 5.44
CA LEU A 456 -24.54 11.86 5.78
C LEU A 456 -23.01 11.93 5.98
N ASP A 457 -22.55 11.49 7.14
CA ASP A 457 -21.14 11.22 7.41
C ASP A 457 -20.84 9.77 7.00
N ASN A 458 -20.27 9.59 5.81
CA ASN A 458 -19.94 8.28 5.27
C ASN A 458 -19.02 7.49 6.20
N GLY A 459 -18.07 8.16 6.85
CA GLY A 459 -17.15 7.53 7.81
C GLY A 459 -17.92 6.97 8.99
N ALA A 460 -18.78 7.80 9.60
CA ALA A 460 -19.60 7.40 10.74
C ALA A 460 -20.61 6.30 10.38
N LEU A 461 -21.24 6.38 9.20
CA LEU A 461 -22.18 5.39 8.68
C LEU A 461 -21.54 4.01 8.62
N PHE A 462 -20.48 3.85 7.82
CA PHE A 462 -19.87 2.55 7.62
C PHE A 462 -19.17 2.04 8.89
N ASP A 463 -18.64 2.92 9.74
CA ASP A 463 -18.10 2.50 11.04
C ASP A 463 -19.16 1.91 11.97
N ARG A 464 -20.38 2.45 11.96
CA ARG A 464 -21.49 1.88 12.75
C ARG A 464 -21.96 0.55 12.18
N ILE A 465 -22.08 0.44 10.85
CA ILE A 465 -22.42 -0.81 10.17
C ILE A 465 -21.43 -1.91 10.55
N ARG A 466 -20.12 -1.64 10.48
CA ARG A 466 -19.06 -2.58 10.89
C ARG A 466 -19.17 -3.01 12.35
N LYS A 467 -19.58 -2.10 13.24
CA LYS A 467 -19.77 -2.36 14.67
C LYS A 467 -21.11 -3.06 14.98
N GLY A 468 -21.93 -3.35 13.97
CA GLY A 468 -23.28 -3.88 14.15
C GLY A 468 -24.23 -2.92 14.88
N LEU A 469 -23.92 -1.62 14.87
CA LEU A 469 -24.74 -0.60 15.50
C LEU A 469 -25.88 -0.18 14.55
N PRO A 470 -27.06 0.18 15.07
CA PRO A 470 -28.15 0.70 14.24
C PRO A 470 -27.71 1.96 13.50
N VAL A 471 -28.00 2.00 12.20
CA VAL A 471 -27.83 3.19 11.35
C VAL A 471 -29.17 3.78 10.93
N PHE A 472 -30.23 2.96 10.91
CA PHE A 472 -31.59 3.40 10.64
C PHE A 472 -32.37 3.67 11.93
N ARG A 473 -33.29 4.63 11.88
CA ARG A 473 -34.33 4.80 12.89
C ARG A 473 -35.31 3.63 12.84
N LYS A 474 -35.98 3.39 13.97
CA LYS A 474 -36.96 2.30 14.14
C LYS A 474 -38.32 2.66 13.56
#